data_AF-A0A959HCV3-F1
#
_entry.id   AF-A0A959HCV3-F1
#
_cell.length_a   1.000
_cell.length_b   1.000
_cell.length_c   1.000
_cell.angle_alpha   90.00
_cell.angle_beta   90.00
_cell.angle_gamma   90.00
#
_symmetry.space_group_name_H-M   'P 1'
#
loop_
_entity.id
_entity.type
_entity.pdbx_description
1 polymer ?
#
loop_
_entity_poly.entity_id
_entity_poly.type
_entity_poly.pdbx_seq_one_letter_code
_entity_poly.pdbx_strand_id
1 'polypeptide(L)'
;MNASTQHIIHRFNLTLESPSTEGALALCDSLPFFLREEVLPELGAWLSRNYPGEAHLRLDKLDLEVDVLAGTSSESELKMRIGEAVSRQFQAALSKALNEAPKGPTPGVQRVTPDRGTVELLCHFLKTGRLPWWAGRVEISELEHRLEKALARERDHLKADLQPLLQNDERVAQRLSTQFSFSSQEALLLLFAPSKDWERWKADAYILLRLSTQWTGEALTEGLPPLKETLLRQMARQAFRQAAAGKALSATPEMPARIWIRTMARRLPQAISPSSARQSFNEGGAFWRYAIEKWPTRKVSFSLATFKKLLKEEVAQTAKEETSDGFIPDKKATASPTSLAASLDREMKANIPGQAKTTGTEQHSGKTKRRELRHPGRETQT
;
A
#
# COMPACT_ATOMS: atom_id res chain seq x y z
N MET A 1 25.39 -24.38 7.50
CA MET A 1 24.11 -25.07 7.27
C MET A 1 23.74 -24.81 5.83
N ASN A 2 23.66 -25.84 4.99
CA ASN A 2 23.25 -25.67 3.59
C ASN A 2 21.75 -25.39 3.59
N ALA A 3 21.33 -24.24 3.07
CA ALA A 3 19.92 -23.95 2.87
C ALA A 3 19.35 -25.05 1.97
N SER A 4 18.36 -25.81 2.46
CA SER A 4 17.74 -26.87 1.67
C SER A 4 17.03 -26.23 0.48
N THR A 5 17.44 -26.59 -0.74
CA THR A 5 16.78 -26.16 -1.97
C THR A 5 15.35 -26.71 -1.98
N GLN A 6 14.37 -25.82 -1.81
CA GLN A 6 12.96 -26.20 -1.84
C GLN A 6 12.45 -26.14 -3.28
N HIS A 7 11.93 -27.27 -3.76
CA HIS A 7 11.23 -27.36 -5.05
C HIS A 7 9.73 -27.31 -4.81
N ILE A 8 9.00 -26.45 -5.53
CA ILE A 8 7.55 -26.26 -5.35
C ILE A 8 6.85 -26.56 -6.68
N ILE A 9 5.96 -27.57 -6.66
CA ILE A 9 5.11 -27.93 -7.80
C ILE A 9 3.68 -27.56 -7.44
N HIS A 10 3.09 -26.60 -8.17
CA HIS A 10 1.73 -26.13 -7.87
C HIS A 10 0.67 -27.17 -8.22
N ARG A 11 0.75 -27.70 -9.43
CA ARG A 11 -0.24 -28.58 -10.01
C ARG A 11 0.47 -29.59 -10.89
N PHE A 12 0.14 -30.85 -10.68
CA PHE A 12 0.58 -31.96 -11.49
C PHE A 12 -0.67 -32.56 -12.13
N ASN A 13 -0.73 -32.56 -13.46
CA ASN A 13 -1.82 -33.21 -14.20
C ASN A 13 -1.24 -34.43 -14.90
N LEU A 14 -1.92 -35.56 -14.75
CA LEU A 14 -1.59 -36.80 -15.43
C LEU A 14 -2.72 -37.11 -16.39
N THR A 15 -2.37 -37.32 -17.66
CA THR A 15 -3.27 -37.86 -18.68
C THR A 15 -2.70 -39.19 -19.11
N LEU A 16 -3.52 -40.24 -19.04
CA LEU A 16 -3.15 -41.59 -19.41
C LEU A 16 -3.95 -41.98 -20.65
N GLU A 17 -3.25 -42.37 -21.70
CA GLU A 17 -3.82 -42.97 -22.89
C GLU A 17 -3.42 -44.44 -22.92
N SER A 18 -4.40 -45.34 -23.01
CA SER A 18 -4.18 -46.78 -22.99
C SER A 18 -5.14 -47.47 -23.97
N PRO A 19 -4.68 -48.51 -24.68
CA PRO A 19 -5.55 -49.30 -25.56
C PRO A 19 -6.56 -50.16 -24.78
N SER A 20 -6.38 -50.34 -23.47
CA SER A 20 -7.27 -51.11 -22.60
C SER A 20 -7.77 -50.25 -21.44
N THR A 21 -9.09 -50.24 -21.23
CA THR A 21 -9.73 -49.58 -20.08
C THR A 21 -9.32 -50.20 -18.75
N GLU A 22 -9.20 -51.52 -18.69
CA GLU A 22 -8.81 -52.23 -17.46
C GLU A 22 -7.37 -51.90 -17.07
N GLY A 23 -6.45 -51.91 -18.04
CA GLY A 23 -5.07 -51.48 -17.82
C GLY A 23 -4.96 -50.00 -17.42
N ALA A 24 -5.80 -49.15 -18.01
CA ALA A 24 -5.85 -47.74 -17.65
C ALA A 24 -6.27 -47.53 -16.19
N LEU A 25 -7.31 -48.24 -15.74
CA LEU A 25 -7.82 -48.15 -14.37
C LEU A 25 -6.79 -48.64 -13.35
N ALA A 26 -6.14 -49.78 -13.61
CA ALA A 26 -5.10 -50.30 -12.74
C ALA A 26 -3.93 -49.31 -12.54
N LEU A 27 -3.53 -48.61 -13.61
CA LEU A 27 -2.48 -47.59 -13.53
C LEU A 27 -2.96 -46.30 -12.87
N CYS A 28 -4.21 -45.90 -13.07
CA CYS A 28 -4.77 -44.71 -12.41
C CYS A 28 -4.68 -44.79 -10.88
N ASP A 29 -4.77 -45.99 -10.30
CA ASP A 29 -4.69 -46.18 -8.85
C ASP A 29 -3.25 -46.14 -8.31
N SER A 30 -2.29 -46.77 -9.01
CA SER A 30 -0.92 -46.89 -8.51
C SER A 30 0.03 -45.79 -8.98
N LEU A 31 -0.22 -45.20 -10.14
CA LEU A 31 0.70 -44.26 -10.78
C LEU A 31 0.83 -42.91 -10.03
N PRO A 32 -0.24 -42.30 -9.48
CA PRO A 32 -0.11 -41.07 -8.72
C PRO A 32 0.81 -41.19 -7.50
N PHE A 33 0.79 -42.35 -6.83
CA PHE A 33 1.68 -42.64 -5.70
C PHE A 33 3.12 -42.83 -6.16
N PHE A 34 3.34 -43.64 -7.20
CA PHE A 34 4.67 -43.82 -7.81
C PHE A 34 5.30 -42.49 -8.25
N LEU A 35 4.53 -41.65 -8.92
CA LEU A 35 5.02 -40.34 -9.37
C LEU A 35 5.40 -39.46 -8.18
N ARG A 36 4.60 -39.46 -7.11
CA ARG A 36 4.84 -38.64 -5.92
C ARG A 36 6.02 -39.11 -5.08
N GLU A 37 6.16 -40.41 -4.87
CA GLU A 37 7.12 -40.97 -3.92
C GLU A 37 8.46 -41.35 -4.56
N GLU A 38 8.49 -41.58 -5.87
CA GLU A 38 9.70 -42.02 -6.57
C GLU A 38 10.16 -40.98 -7.61
N VAL A 39 9.31 -40.65 -8.58
CA VAL A 39 9.71 -39.81 -9.72
C VAL A 39 9.95 -38.35 -9.33
N LEU A 40 9.04 -37.72 -8.60
CA LEU A 40 9.18 -36.31 -8.20
C LEU A 40 10.38 -36.07 -7.26
N PRO A 41 10.68 -36.94 -6.26
CA PRO A 41 11.89 -36.83 -5.46
C PRO A 41 13.17 -36.99 -6.29
N GLU A 42 13.20 -37.92 -7.24
CA GLU A 42 14.36 -38.10 -8.13
C GLU A 42 14.59 -36.85 -9.00
N LEU A 43 13.53 -36.29 -9.58
CA LEU A 43 13.59 -35.03 -10.31
C LEU A 43 14.06 -33.88 -9.41
N GLY A 44 13.58 -33.80 -8.18
CA GLY A 44 14.03 -32.81 -7.19
C GLY A 44 15.53 -32.95 -6.88
N ALA A 45 16.01 -34.17 -6.68
CA ALA A 45 17.43 -34.46 -6.48
C ALA A 45 18.27 -34.11 -7.72
N TRP A 46 17.77 -34.39 -8.92
CA TRP A 46 18.41 -34.01 -10.17
C TRP A 46 18.50 -32.48 -10.31
N LEU A 47 17.41 -31.75 -10.05
CA LEU A 47 17.39 -30.29 -10.07
C LEU A 47 18.38 -29.68 -9.08
N SER A 48 18.43 -30.19 -7.84
CA SER A 48 19.39 -29.74 -6.82
C SER A 48 20.84 -29.95 -7.24
N ARG A 49 21.15 -31.05 -7.97
CA ARG A 49 22.51 -31.33 -8.47
C ARG A 49 22.92 -30.44 -9.64
N ASN A 50 21.99 -30.16 -10.56
CA ASN A 50 22.29 -29.46 -11.82
C ASN A 50 22.12 -27.94 -11.74
N TYR A 51 21.33 -27.45 -10.79
CA TYR A 51 21.11 -26.02 -10.55
C TYR A 51 21.44 -25.65 -9.10
N PRO A 52 22.68 -25.88 -8.62
CA PRO A 52 23.12 -25.40 -7.33
C PRO A 52 23.31 -23.90 -7.42
N GLY A 53 22.36 -23.11 -6.90
CA GLY A 53 22.48 -21.66 -6.94
C GLY A 53 21.42 -20.95 -6.13
N GLU A 54 21.64 -19.65 -5.93
CA GLU A 54 20.70 -18.76 -5.25
C GLU A 54 19.52 -18.37 -6.16
N ALA A 55 19.64 -18.53 -7.49
CA ALA A 55 18.57 -18.19 -8.41
C ALA A 55 17.46 -19.25 -8.42
N HIS A 56 16.21 -18.80 -8.34
CA HIS A 56 15.05 -19.63 -8.50
C HIS A 56 14.78 -19.85 -9.99
N LEU A 57 14.55 -21.10 -10.38
CA LEU A 57 14.05 -21.43 -11.72
C LEU A 57 12.53 -21.55 -11.64
N ARG A 58 11.83 -20.68 -12.36
CA ARG A 58 10.37 -20.71 -12.46
C ARG A 58 9.97 -21.23 -13.82
N LEU A 59 9.12 -22.26 -13.81
CA LEU A 59 8.50 -22.85 -14.98
C LEU A 59 7.00 -22.60 -14.87
N ASP A 60 6.40 -21.90 -15.83
CA ASP A 60 4.95 -21.64 -15.83
C ASP A 60 4.17 -22.92 -16.14
N LYS A 61 4.67 -23.70 -17.11
CA LYS A 61 4.11 -24.98 -17.53
C LYS A 61 5.23 -25.88 -18.05
N LEU A 62 5.16 -27.15 -17.71
CA LEU A 62 5.99 -28.18 -18.30
C LEU A 62 5.09 -29.33 -18.72
N ASP A 63 5.00 -29.56 -20.02
CA ASP A 63 4.28 -30.68 -20.60
C ASP A 63 5.30 -31.77 -20.96
N LEU A 64 5.05 -33.00 -20.51
CA LEU A 64 5.86 -34.17 -20.78
C LEU A 64 4.95 -35.23 -21.40
N GLU A 65 5.38 -35.83 -22.49
CA GLU A 65 4.61 -36.80 -23.27
C GLU A 65 5.39 -38.11 -23.35
N VAL A 66 5.08 -39.03 -22.45
CA VAL A 66 5.87 -40.24 -22.25
C VAL A 66 5.22 -41.42 -22.97
N ASP A 67 5.81 -41.81 -24.09
CA ASP A 67 5.42 -43.01 -24.81
C ASP A 67 6.09 -44.24 -24.19
N VAL A 68 5.30 -45.11 -23.55
CA VAL A 68 5.78 -46.42 -23.13
C VAL A 68 5.32 -47.46 -24.14
N LEU A 69 6.26 -47.98 -24.92
CA LEU A 69 6.00 -48.99 -25.94
C LEU A 69 5.34 -50.24 -25.34
N ALA A 70 4.37 -50.79 -26.08
CA ALA A 70 3.70 -52.04 -25.75
C ALA A 70 4.71 -53.19 -25.55
N GLY A 71 4.53 -53.98 -24.49
CA GLY A 71 5.35 -55.15 -24.20
C GLY A 71 6.00 -55.19 -22.81
N THR A 72 5.81 -54.17 -21.96
CA THR A 72 6.19 -54.25 -20.55
C THR A 72 5.35 -55.30 -19.84
N SER A 73 6.00 -56.35 -19.35
CA SER A 73 5.34 -57.52 -18.77
C SER A 73 5.00 -57.33 -17.29
N SER A 74 5.58 -56.30 -16.65
CA SER A 74 5.41 -56.02 -15.23
C SER A 74 5.21 -54.53 -14.95
N GLU A 75 4.48 -54.24 -13.87
CA GLU A 75 4.27 -52.87 -13.37
C GLU A 75 5.60 -52.19 -13.01
N SER A 76 6.57 -52.93 -12.47
CA SER A 76 7.90 -52.40 -12.12
C SER A 76 8.69 -51.94 -13.34
N GLU A 77 8.66 -52.71 -14.43
CA GLU A 77 9.32 -52.33 -15.68
C GLU A 77 8.68 -51.09 -16.29
N LEU A 78 7.34 -51.01 -16.25
CA LEU A 78 6.60 -49.83 -16.70
C LEU A 78 6.97 -48.59 -15.89
N LYS A 79 6.96 -48.69 -14.55
CA LYS A 79 7.37 -47.62 -13.62
C LYS A 79 8.78 -47.11 -13.93
N MET A 80 9.74 -48.03 -14.09
CA MET A 80 11.12 -47.69 -14.45
C MET A 80 11.20 -46.91 -15.78
N ARG A 81 10.52 -47.38 -16.83
CA ARG A 81 10.48 -46.70 -18.13
C ARG A 81 9.84 -45.31 -18.05
N ILE A 82 8.77 -45.17 -17.26
CA ILE A 82 8.14 -43.86 -17.00
C ILE A 82 9.15 -42.93 -16.32
N GLY A 83 9.84 -43.39 -15.29
CA GLY A 83 10.86 -42.60 -14.58
C GLY A 83 11.99 -42.11 -15.50
N GLU A 84 12.53 -43.00 -16.33
CA GLU A 84 13.58 -42.66 -17.31
C GLU A 84 13.10 -41.67 -18.37
N ALA A 85 11.91 -41.89 -18.92
CA ALA A 85 11.34 -41.03 -19.96
C ALA A 85 10.99 -39.65 -19.41
N VAL A 86 10.35 -39.57 -18.24
CA VAL A 86 10.07 -38.31 -17.54
C VAL A 86 11.38 -37.57 -17.29
N SER A 87 12.41 -38.23 -16.74
CA SER A 87 13.71 -37.62 -16.47
C SER A 87 14.36 -37.07 -17.75
N ARG A 88 14.37 -37.87 -18.84
CA ARG A 88 14.96 -37.46 -20.12
C ARG A 88 14.23 -36.28 -20.74
N GLN A 89 12.90 -36.30 -20.78
CA GLN A 89 12.12 -35.22 -21.37
C GLN A 89 12.17 -33.96 -20.53
N PHE A 90 12.15 -34.10 -19.20
CA PHE A 90 12.35 -32.99 -18.28
C PHE A 90 13.69 -32.30 -18.54
N GLN A 91 14.78 -33.08 -18.65
CA GLN A 91 16.10 -32.57 -18.98
C GLN A 91 16.11 -31.83 -20.33
N ALA A 92 15.57 -32.45 -21.38
CA ALA A 92 15.54 -31.86 -22.71
C ALA A 92 14.73 -30.55 -22.75
N ALA A 93 13.54 -30.55 -22.15
CA ALA A 93 12.67 -29.38 -22.08
C ALA A 93 13.32 -28.24 -21.28
N LEU A 94 13.99 -28.56 -20.18
CA LEU A 94 14.68 -27.57 -19.35
C LEU A 94 15.91 -27.00 -20.04
N SER A 95 16.76 -27.85 -20.63
CA SER A 95 17.92 -27.42 -21.39
C SER A 95 17.51 -26.56 -22.58
N LYS A 96 16.46 -26.96 -23.31
CA LYS A 96 15.88 -26.17 -24.39
C LYS A 96 15.44 -24.80 -23.86
N ALA A 97 14.64 -24.77 -22.81
CA ALA A 97 14.13 -23.51 -22.28
C ALA A 97 15.23 -22.59 -21.72
N LEU A 98 16.29 -23.14 -21.15
CA LEU A 98 17.42 -22.36 -20.66
C LEU A 98 18.35 -21.84 -21.76
N ASN A 99 18.50 -22.58 -22.85
CA ASN A 99 19.33 -22.20 -23.99
C ASN A 99 18.60 -21.25 -24.95
N GLU A 100 17.30 -21.45 -25.13
CA GLU A 100 16.45 -20.64 -26.01
C GLU A 100 15.99 -19.35 -25.35
N ALA A 101 16.03 -19.24 -24.02
CA ALA A 101 15.73 -17.99 -23.34
C ALA A 101 16.68 -16.90 -23.85
N PRO A 102 16.23 -15.93 -24.66
CA PRO A 102 17.02 -14.77 -25.00
C PRO A 102 17.34 -14.03 -23.70
N LYS A 103 18.21 -13.01 -23.76
CA LYS A 103 18.43 -12.07 -22.65
C LYS A 103 17.18 -11.23 -22.29
N GLY A 104 15.97 -11.74 -22.53
CA GLY A 104 14.68 -11.15 -22.22
C GLY A 104 13.68 -12.20 -21.72
N PRO A 105 12.55 -11.77 -21.16
CA PRO A 105 11.55 -12.66 -20.56
C PRO A 105 10.90 -13.52 -21.64
N THR A 106 11.31 -14.78 -21.73
CA THR A 106 10.62 -15.76 -22.57
C THR A 106 9.42 -16.26 -21.78
N PRO A 107 8.22 -16.33 -22.38
CA PRO A 107 7.08 -16.95 -21.72
C PRO A 107 7.43 -18.39 -21.36
N GLY A 108 7.21 -18.80 -20.10
CA GLY A 108 7.36 -20.20 -19.69
C GLY A 108 8.53 -20.49 -18.77
N VAL A 109 9.72 -19.92 -18.96
CA VAL A 109 10.90 -20.23 -18.11
C VAL A 109 11.65 -18.96 -17.73
N GLN A 110 11.75 -18.72 -16.42
CA GLN A 110 12.37 -17.52 -15.87
C GLN A 110 13.36 -17.87 -14.77
N ARG A 111 14.57 -17.34 -14.88
CA ARG A 111 15.50 -17.28 -13.75
C ARG A 111 15.18 -16.05 -12.93
N VAL A 112 14.75 -16.25 -11.70
CA VAL A 112 14.35 -15.20 -10.77
C VAL A 112 15.34 -15.19 -9.61
N THR A 113 16.07 -14.09 -9.44
CA THR A 113 16.92 -13.91 -8.26
C THR A 113 16.04 -13.80 -7.00
N PRO A 114 16.55 -14.12 -5.80
CA PRO A 114 15.77 -13.97 -4.56
C PRO A 114 15.23 -12.55 -4.36
N ASP A 115 16.03 -11.54 -4.72
CA ASP A 115 15.64 -10.13 -4.59
C ASP A 115 14.55 -9.76 -5.63
N ARG A 116 14.64 -10.25 -6.88
CA ARG A 116 13.56 -10.08 -7.87
C ARG A 116 12.28 -10.79 -7.45
N GLY A 117 12.38 -12.01 -6.93
CA GLY A 117 11.25 -12.78 -6.42
C GLY A 117 10.55 -12.08 -5.26
N THR A 118 11.31 -11.36 -4.44
CA THR A 118 10.77 -10.48 -3.38
C THR A 118 9.96 -9.32 -3.95
N VAL A 119 10.46 -8.63 -4.96
CA VAL A 119 9.73 -7.53 -5.62
C VAL A 119 8.42 -8.04 -6.23
N GLU A 120 8.46 -9.19 -6.90
CA GLU A 120 7.27 -9.82 -7.49
C GLU A 120 6.26 -10.26 -6.43
N LEU A 121 6.73 -10.82 -5.31
CA LEU A 121 5.90 -11.20 -4.17
C LEU A 121 5.14 -9.99 -3.63
N LEU A 122 5.86 -8.90 -3.38
CA LEU A 122 5.30 -7.65 -2.87
C LEU A 122 4.28 -7.08 -3.86
N CYS A 123 4.64 -6.96 -5.14
CA CYS A 123 3.74 -6.43 -6.17
C CYS A 123 2.46 -7.28 -6.30
N HIS A 124 2.60 -8.62 -6.26
CA HIS A 124 1.45 -9.52 -6.28
C HIS A 124 0.55 -9.30 -5.07
N PHE A 125 1.13 -9.29 -3.85
CA PHE A 125 0.39 -9.07 -2.63
C PHE A 125 -0.35 -7.72 -2.62
N LEU A 126 0.30 -6.65 -3.07
CA LEU A 126 -0.32 -5.34 -3.13
C LEU A 126 -1.49 -5.27 -4.12
N LYS A 127 -1.35 -5.95 -5.27
CA LYS A 127 -2.40 -5.99 -6.30
C LYS A 127 -3.59 -6.84 -5.87
N THR A 128 -3.35 -8.05 -5.36
CA THR A 128 -4.42 -9.03 -5.11
C THR A 128 -4.90 -9.05 -3.66
N GLY A 129 -4.05 -8.63 -2.72
CA GLY A 129 -4.26 -8.81 -1.29
C GLY A 129 -4.04 -10.20 -0.76
N ARG A 130 -3.51 -11.08 -1.59
CA ARG A 130 -3.27 -12.48 -1.27
C ARG A 130 -1.83 -12.80 -1.65
N LEU A 131 -1.20 -13.72 -0.94
CA LEU A 131 0.10 -14.22 -1.33
C LEU A 131 -0.07 -15.15 -2.54
N PRO A 132 0.87 -15.14 -3.49
CA PRO A 132 0.87 -16.12 -4.56
C PRO A 132 1.15 -17.51 -3.98
N TRP A 133 0.65 -18.55 -4.64
CA TRP A 133 0.73 -19.94 -4.17
C TRP A 133 2.17 -20.40 -3.87
N TRP A 134 3.17 -19.86 -4.58
CA TRP A 134 4.58 -20.22 -4.43
C TRP A 134 5.27 -19.58 -3.23
N ALA A 135 4.69 -18.54 -2.62
CA ALA A 135 5.36 -17.81 -1.54
C ALA A 135 5.21 -18.47 -0.17
N GLY A 136 4.37 -19.51 -0.06
CA GLY A 136 4.02 -20.10 1.22
C GLY A 136 3.28 -19.12 2.14
N ARG A 137 3.31 -19.38 3.44
CA ARG A 137 2.77 -18.47 4.46
C ARG A 137 3.83 -17.45 4.82
N VAL A 138 3.57 -16.18 4.52
CA VAL A 138 4.45 -15.06 4.84
C VAL A 138 3.65 -14.07 5.66
N GLU A 139 4.13 -13.77 6.86
CA GLU A 139 3.56 -12.71 7.69
C GLU A 139 3.94 -11.34 7.12
N ILE A 140 3.15 -10.32 7.44
CA ILE A 140 3.40 -8.95 6.97
C ILE A 140 4.78 -8.46 7.40
N SER A 141 5.21 -8.75 8.63
CA SER A 141 6.54 -8.36 9.14
C SER A 141 7.70 -8.97 8.33
N GLU A 142 7.55 -10.20 7.86
CA GLU A 142 8.53 -10.84 6.98
C GLU A 142 8.52 -10.20 5.59
N LEU A 143 7.34 -9.83 5.06
CA LEU A 143 7.24 -9.11 3.80
C LEU A 143 7.90 -7.72 3.88
N GLU A 144 7.78 -7.04 5.02
CA GLU A 144 8.45 -5.76 5.30
C GLU A 144 9.97 -5.91 5.35
N HIS A 145 10.48 -6.91 6.06
CA HIS A 145 11.92 -7.19 6.09
C HIS A 145 12.50 -7.45 4.70
N ARG A 146 11.74 -8.20 3.88
CA ARG A 146 12.10 -8.45 2.48
C ARG A 146 12.05 -7.17 1.65
N LEU A 147 11.04 -6.33 1.84
CA LEU A 147 10.94 -5.00 1.21
C LEU A 147 12.16 -4.13 1.55
N GLU A 148 12.58 -4.07 2.81
CA GLU A 148 13.77 -3.31 3.23
C GLU A 148 15.03 -3.76 2.48
N LYS A 149 15.24 -5.08 2.34
CA LYS A 149 16.33 -5.64 1.53
C LYS A 149 16.21 -5.27 0.05
N ALA A 150 15.01 -5.38 -0.52
CA ALA A 150 14.75 -5.03 -1.91
C ALA A 150 14.99 -3.53 -2.18
N LEU A 151 14.63 -2.65 -1.24
CA LEU A 151 14.93 -1.22 -1.32
C LEU A 151 16.43 -0.93 -1.34
N ALA A 152 17.24 -1.74 -0.66
CA ALA A 152 18.69 -1.60 -0.62
C ALA A 152 19.40 -2.14 -1.87
N ARG A 153 18.88 -3.23 -2.47
CA ARG A 153 19.56 -3.96 -3.55
C ARG A 153 18.94 -3.78 -4.94
N GLU A 154 17.62 -3.67 -5.01
CA GLU A 154 16.83 -3.70 -6.23
C GLU A 154 15.92 -2.45 -6.36
N ARG A 155 16.41 -1.31 -5.87
CA ARG A 155 15.65 -0.05 -5.77
C ARG A 155 14.97 0.33 -7.08
N ASP A 156 15.71 0.28 -8.19
CA ASP A 156 15.21 0.71 -9.50
C ASP A 156 14.14 -0.25 -10.05
N HIS A 157 14.35 -1.55 -9.90
CA HIS A 157 13.38 -2.57 -10.29
C HIS A 157 12.09 -2.49 -9.46
N LEU A 158 12.23 -2.35 -8.14
CA LEU A 158 11.10 -2.15 -7.25
C LEU A 158 10.30 -0.90 -7.63
N LYS A 159 10.99 0.22 -7.91
CA LYS A 159 10.35 1.45 -8.36
C LYS A 159 9.62 1.26 -9.69
N ALA A 160 10.28 0.65 -10.67
CA ALA A 160 9.74 0.44 -12.01
C ALA A 160 8.47 -0.42 -12.00
N ASP A 161 8.43 -1.49 -11.19
CA ASP A 161 7.27 -2.38 -11.10
C ASP A 161 6.13 -1.78 -10.26
N LEU A 162 6.47 -1.09 -9.17
CA LEU A 162 5.47 -0.56 -8.24
C LEU A 162 4.81 0.74 -8.73
N GLN A 163 5.55 1.56 -9.49
CA GLN A 163 5.03 2.82 -10.03
C GLN A 163 3.73 2.68 -10.83
N PRO A 164 3.64 1.80 -11.85
CA PRO A 164 2.40 1.64 -12.61
C PRO A 164 1.27 1.07 -11.75
N LEU A 165 1.57 0.20 -10.78
CA LEU A 165 0.55 -0.34 -9.87
C LEU A 165 -0.08 0.76 -9.01
N LEU A 166 0.74 1.65 -8.45
CA LEU A 166 0.28 2.78 -7.64
C LEU A 166 -0.51 3.81 -8.44
N GLN A 167 -0.13 4.07 -9.69
CA GLN A 167 -0.86 5.02 -10.53
C GLN A 167 -2.25 4.51 -10.94
N ASN A 168 -2.33 3.21 -11.26
CA ASN A 168 -3.48 2.61 -11.91
C ASN A 168 -4.47 1.90 -10.96
N ASP A 169 -4.03 1.49 -9.76
CA ASP A 169 -4.89 0.76 -8.81
C ASP A 169 -4.89 1.42 -7.43
N GLU A 170 -6.01 2.03 -7.05
CA GLU A 170 -6.15 2.66 -5.72
C GLU A 170 -6.06 1.64 -4.57
N ARG A 171 -6.40 0.37 -4.82
CA ARG A 171 -6.35 -0.68 -3.79
C ARG A 171 -4.91 -0.96 -3.36
N VAL A 172 -3.94 -0.79 -4.27
CA VAL A 172 -2.50 -0.93 -3.97
C VAL A 172 -2.08 0.15 -2.96
N ALA A 173 -2.41 1.41 -3.24
CA ALA A 173 -2.12 2.52 -2.33
C ALA A 173 -2.83 2.34 -0.98
N GLN A 174 -4.06 1.83 -1.00
CA GLN A 174 -4.81 1.53 0.22
C GLN A 174 -4.08 0.49 1.08
N ARG A 175 -3.68 -0.66 0.52
CA ARG A 175 -2.98 -1.70 1.27
C ARG A 175 -1.68 -1.19 1.86
N LEU A 176 -0.89 -0.45 1.09
CA LEU A 176 0.33 0.18 1.59
C LEU A 176 0.06 1.06 2.80
N SER A 177 -0.95 1.93 2.73
CA SER A 177 -1.28 2.84 3.83
C SER A 177 -1.87 2.17 5.08
N THR A 178 -2.42 0.96 4.98
CA THR A 178 -3.17 0.34 6.08
C THR A 178 -2.56 -0.94 6.63
N GLN A 179 -1.76 -1.64 5.84
CA GLN A 179 -1.23 -2.96 6.20
C GLN A 179 0.26 -2.92 6.54
N PHE A 180 1.00 -1.94 6.03
CA PHE A 180 2.43 -1.81 6.28
C PHE A 180 2.70 -0.88 7.46
N SER A 181 3.82 -1.10 8.13
CA SER A 181 4.37 -0.28 9.20
C SER A 181 4.76 1.10 8.68
N PHE A 182 4.82 2.06 9.61
CA PHE A 182 5.21 3.43 9.30
C PHE A 182 6.58 3.52 8.61
N SER A 183 7.57 2.74 9.08
CA SER A 183 8.92 2.72 8.50
C SER A 183 8.90 2.24 7.05
N SER A 184 8.17 1.16 6.77
CA SER A 184 7.99 0.63 5.42
C SER A 184 7.27 1.61 4.49
N GLN A 185 6.22 2.27 5.00
CA GLN A 185 5.49 3.30 4.26
C GLN A 185 6.39 4.49 3.92
N GLU A 186 7.18 4.98 4.88
CA GLU A 186 8.11 6.09 4.69
C GLU A 186 9.15 5.73 3.64
N ALA A 187 9.77 4.56 3.77
CA ALA A 187 10.79 4.10 2.83
C ALA A 187 10.25 3.98 1.39
N LEU A 188 9.01 3.50 1.23
CA LEU A 188 8.34 3.44 -0.07
C LEU A 188 7.95 4.81 -0.62
N LEU A 189 7.54 5.78 0.20
CA LEU A 189 7.31 7.15 -0.28
C LEU A 189 8.64 7.78 -0.76
N LEU A 190 9.72 7.56 -0.01
CA LEU A 190 11.06 8.04 -0.37
C LEU A 190 11.63 7.35 -1.61
N LEU A 191 11.14 6.18 -2.01
CA LEU A 191 11.48 5.53 -3.27
C LEU A 191 11.14 6.40 -4.49
N PHE A 192 10.01 7.10 -4.41
CA PHE A 192 9.47 7.93 -5.48
C PHE A 192 9.86 9.40 -5.39
N ALA A 193 10.53 9.82 -4.31
CA ALA A 193 10.95 11.20 -4.13
C ALA A 193 11.91 11.65 -5.26
N PRO A 194 11.70 12.83 -5.87
CA PRO A 194 12.63 13.41 -6.82
C PRO A 194 13.93 13.80 -6.11
N SER A 195 15.08 13.51 -6.72
CA SER A 195 16.41 13.69 -6.12
C SER A 195 16.69 15.13 -5.67
N LYS A 196 16.10 16.13 -6.34
CA LYS A 196 16.35 17.55 -6.09
C LYS A 196 15.61 18.12 -4.86
N ASP A 197 14.57 17.45 -4.36
CA ASP A 197 13.69 17.96 -3.29
C ASP A 197 13.50 16.97 -2.12
N TRP A 198 14.46 16.05 -1.92
CA TRP A 198 14.28 14.93 -1.01
C TRP A 198 14.01 15.33 0.45
N GLU A 199 14.67 16.39 0.96
CA GLU A 199 14.46 16.94 2.30
C GLU A 199 12.99 17.38 2.51
N ARG A 200 12.47 18.12 1.53
CA ARG A 200 11.08 18.60 1.56
C ARG A 200 10.11 17.44 1.49
N TRP A 201 10.36 16.50 0.59
CA TRP A 201 9.53 15.30 0.46
C TRP A 201 9.52 14.44 1.70
N LYS A 202 10.67 14.28 2.35
CA LYS A 202 10.79 13.54 3.59
C LYS A 202 9.96 14.18 4.69
N ALA A 203 10.04 15.51 4.87
CA ALA A 203 9.21 16.21 5.83
C ALA A 203 7.70 16.06 5.55
N ASP A 204 7.30 16.26 4.29
CA ASP A 204 5.90 16.17 3.87
C ASP A 204 5.35 14.73 4.02
N ALA A 205 6.11 13.73 3.56
CA ALA A 205 5.77 12.31 3.71
C ALA A 205 5.68 11.90 5.17
N TYR A 206 6.68 12.29 5.98
CA TYR A 206 6.71 12.01 7.41
C TYR A 206 5.48 12.57 8.12
N ILE A 207 5.10 13.81 7.83
CA ILE A 207 3.91 14.42 8.46
C ILE A 207 2.64 13.69 8.04
N LEU A 208 2.46 13.42 6.74
CA LEU A 208 1.27 12.74 6.23
C LEU A 208 1.12 11.33 6.83
N LEU A 209 2.21 10.57 6.88
CA LEU A 209 2.20 9.23 7.45
C LEU A 209 2.06 9.27 8.97
N ARG A 210 2.71 10.20 9.67
CA ARG A 210 2.73 10.22 11.14
C ARG A 210 1.39 10.65 11.69
N LEU A 211 0.75 11.61 11.04
CA LEU A 211 -0.64 11.95 11.31
C LEU A 211 -1.56 10.76 11.08
N SER A 212 -1.27 9.89 10.10
CA SER A 212 -2.08 8.71 9.85
C SER A 212 -1.89 7.59 10.88
N THR A 213 -0.69 7.40 11.43
CA THR A 213 -0.36 6.26 12.31
C THR A 213 -0.47 6.57 13.80
N GLN A 214 -0.03 7.75 14.27
CA GLN A 214 -0.14 8.09 15.70
C GLN A 214 -1.59 8.27 16.14
N TRP A 215 -2.42 8.80 15.25
CA TRP A 215 -3.81 9.10 15.58
C TRP A 215 -4.71 7.87 15.62
N THR A 216 -4.34 6.78 14.96
CA THR A 216 -5.08 5.51 15.09
C THR A 216 -4.86 4.84 16.44
N GLY A 217 -3.76 5.13 17.15
CA GLY A 217 -3.46 4.53 18.46
C GLY A 217 -4.12 5.26 19.65
N GLU A 218 -3.99 6.58 19.72
CA GLU A 218 -4.45 7.38 20.86
C GLU A 218 -5.93 7.79 20.78
N ALA A 219 -6.50 7.93 19.56
CA ALA A 219 -7.89 8.38 19.40
C ALA A 219 -8.94 7.28 19.69
N LEU A 220 -8.54 6.00 19.65
CA LEU A 220 -9.41 4.87 19.98
C LEU A 220 -9.81 4.87 21.46
N THR A 221 -8.97 5.39 22.35
CA THR A 221 -9.26 5.48 23.79
C THR A 221 -10.19 6.64 24.15
N GLU A 222 -10.35 7.65 23.28
CA GLU A 222 -11.16 8.85 23.56
C GLU A 222 -12.52 8.90 22.84
N GLY A 223 -12.96 7.80 22.22
CA GLY A 223 -14.28 7.74 21.56
C GLY A 223 -14.43 8.66 20.35
N LEU A 224 -13.32 9.00 19.69
CA LEU A 224 -13.32 9.86 18.52
C LEU A 224 -13.87 9.13 17.26
N PRO A 225 -14.62 9.82 16.38
CA PRO A 225 -15.39 9.15 15.33
C PRO A 225 -14.57 8.64 14.13
N PRO A 226 -15.10 7.61 13.41
CA PRO A 226 -14.44 6.92 12.27
C PRO A 226 -14.13 7.81 11.05
N LEU A 227 -14.61 9.06 11.03
CA LEU A 227 -14.37 10.02 9.96
C LEU A 227 -12.88 10.40 9.84
N LYS A 228 -12.17 10.50 10.98
CA LYS A 228 -10.77 10.94 11.04
C LYS A 228 -9.82 9.92 10.42
N GLU A 229 -10.00 8.66 10.77
CA GLU A 229 -9.19 7.56 10.23
C GLU A 229 -9.37 7.41 8.72
N THR A 230 -10.61 7.56 8.24
CA THR A 230 -10.92 7.50 6.80
C THR A 230 -10.18 8.60 6.04
N LEU A 231 -10.19 9.83 6.56
CA LEU A 231 -9.51 10.98 5.97
C LEU A 231 -7.99 10.78 5.91
N LEU A 232 -7.39 10.36 7.02
CA LEU A 232 -5.95 10.14 7.11
C LEU A 232 -5.48 9.02 6.17
N ARG A 233 -6.25 7.93 6.08
CA ARG A 233 -5.99 6.86 5.12
C ARG A 233 -6.12 7.37 3.67
N GLN A 234 -7.10 8.21 3.38
CA GLN A 234 -7.26 8.81 2.04
C GLN A 234 -6.07 9.73 1.68
N MET A 235 -5.57 10.51 2.64
CA MET A 235 -4.37 11.33 2.46
C MET A 235 -3.14 10.48 2.15
N ALA A 236 -2.90 9.41 2.93
CA ALA A 236 -1.78 8.50 2.70
C ALA A 236 -1.87 7.85 1.30
N ARG A 237 -3.07 7.40 0.88
CA ARG A 237 -3.29 6.88 -0.49
C ARG A 237 -2.95 7.91 -1.54
N GLN A 238 -3.45 9.14 -1.40
CA GLN A 238 -3.19 10.20 -2.35
C GLN A 238 -1.71 10.57 -2.41
N ALA A 239 -1.01 10.54 -1.27
CA ALA A 239 0.43 10.74 -1.20
C ALA A 239 1.18 9.70 -2.04
N PHE A 240 0.89 8.40 -1.87
CA PHE A 240 1.50 7.34 -2.68
C PHE A 240 1.23 7.52 -4.18
N ARG A 241 0.01 7.91 -4.57
CA ARG A 241 -0.34 8.12 -5.99
C ARG A 241 0.37 9.35 -6.58
N GLN A 242 0.41 10.46 -5.86
CA GLN A 242 1.14 11.65 -6.28
C GLN A 242 2.64 11.35 -6.39
N ALA A 243 3.17 10.61 -5.42
CA ALA A 243 4.53 10.15 -5.38
C ALA A 243 4.89 9.33 -6.63
N ALA A 244 4.13 8.29 -6.91
CA ALA A 244 4.30 7.46 -8.10
C ALA A 244 4.12 8.25 -9.41
N ALA A 245 3.29 9.29 -9.43
CA ALA A 245 3.14 10.18 -10.59
C ALA A 245 4.29 11.20 -10.76
N GLY A 246 5.31 11.18 -9.90
CA GLY A 246 6.40 12.16 -9.90
C GLY A 246 5.95 13.58 -9.55
N LYS A 247 4.75 13.73 -8.97
CA LYS A 247 4.20 15.03 -8.55
C LYS A 247 4.73 15.33 -7.16
N ALA A 248 5.14 16.57 -6.92
CA ALA A 248 5.49 17.04 -5.58
C ALA A 248 4.36 16.67 -4.60
N LEU A 249 4.72 16.06 -3.46
CA LEU A 249 3.78 15.87 -2.36
C LEU A 249 3.35 17.26 -1.91
N SER A 250 2.15 17.68 -2.32
CA SER A 250 1.58 18.91 -1.81
C SER A 250 0.97 18.60 -0.44
N ALA A 251 1.80 18.41 0.57
CA ALA A 251 1.34 18.42 1.96
C ALA A 251 1.04 19.86 2.43
N THR A 252 0.63 20.72 1.50
CA THR A 252 0.00 21.99 1.83
C THR A 252 -1.24 21.69 2.67
N PRO A 253 -1.55 22.49 3.70
CA PRO A 253 -2.78 22.36 4.48
C PRO A 253 -4.04 22.31 3.61
N GLU A 254 -3.98 22.83 2.38
CA GLU A 254 -5.04 22.71 1.37
C GLU A 254 -5.45 21.27 1.05
N MET A 255 -4.52 20.32 0.99
CA MET A 255 -4.83 18.93 0.60
C MET A 255 -5.68 18.23 1.66
N PRO A 256 -5.25 18.14 2.94
CA PRO A 256 -6.14 17.62 3.97
C PRO A 256 -7.43 18.43 4.06
N ALA A 257 -7.41 19.76 3.81
CA ALA A 257 -8.60 20.61 3.92
C ALA A 257 -9.62 20.26 2.84
N ARG A 258 -9.18 20.14 1.59
CA ARG A 258 -10.03 19.71 0.47
C ARG A 258 -10.58 18.31 0.71
N ILE A 259 -9.77 17.36 1.18
CA ILE A 259 -10.25 15.99 1.43
C ILE A 259 -11.26 15.98 2.59
N TRP A 260 -10.99 16.70 3.68
CA TRP A 260 -11.94 16.83 4.80
C TRP A 260 -13.24 17.49 4.34
N ILE A 261 -13.14 18.61 3.60
CA ILE A 261 -14.28 19.33 3.03
C ILE A 261 -15.11 18.42 2.13
N ARG A 262 -14.49 17.68 1.20
CA ARG A 262 -15.19 16.73 0.31
C ARG A 262 -15.89 15.64 1.10
N THR A 263 -15.20 15.06 2.08
CA THR A 263 -15.76 14.00 2.94
C THR A 263 -16.97 14.52 3.72
N MET A 264 -16.86 15.72 4.28
CA MET A 264 -17.95 16.40 4.97
C MET A 264 -19.10 16.74 4.03
N ALA A 265 -18.82 17.29 2.85
CA ALA A 265 -19.83 17.66 1.85
C ALA A 265 -20.66 16.44 1.40
N ARG A 266 -20.05 15.26 1.25
CA ARG A 266 -20.75 14.02 0.92
C ARG A 266 -21.60 13.45 2.07
N ARG A 267 -21.24 13.72 3.32
CA ARG A 267 -21.98 13.22 4.50
C ARG A 267 -23.01 14.19 5.05
N LEU A 268 -22.86 15.49 4.83
CA LEU A 268 -23.78 16.53 5.29
C LEU A 268 -25.24 16.30 4.83
N PRO A 269 -25.51 15.86 3.59
CA PRO A 269 -26.85 15.49 3.16
C PRO A 269 -27.42 14.26 3.90
N GLN A 270 -26.55 13.41 4.46
CA GLN A 270 -26.93 12.20 5.20
C GLN A 270 -26.98 12.41 6.72
N ALA A 271 -26.62 13.61 7.21
CA ALA A 271 -26.65 13.89 8.64
C ALA A 271 -28.11 13.96 9.13
N ILE A 272 -28.45 13.04 10.04
CA ILE A 272 -29.82 12.85 10.57
C ILE A 272 -30.29 14.09 11.34
N SER A 273 -29.38 14.94 11.83
CA SER A 273 -29.72 16.15 12.57
C SER A 273 -28.70 17.30 12.41
N PRO A 274 -29.13 18.56 12.60
CA PRO A 274 -28.23 19.72 12.67
C PRO A 274 -27.14 19.62 13.74
N SER A 275 -27.40 18.91 14.85
CA SER A 275 -26.41 18.69 15.92
C SER A 275 -25.28 17.75 15.49
N SER A 276 -25.58 16.71 14.71
CA SER A 276 -24.58 15.79 14.16
C SER A 276 -23.66 16.49 13.15
N ALA A 277 -24.24 17.33 12.28
CA ALA A 277 -23.48 18.17 11.35
C ALA A 277 -22.53 19.14 12.09
N ARG A 278 -23.01 19.77 13.16
CA ARG A 278 -22.24 20.69 14.01
C ARG A 278 -21.09 20.00 14.74
N GLN A 279 -21.33 18.81 15.28
CA GLN A 279 -20.30 18.02 15.94
C GLN A 279 -19.17 17.63 14.98
N SER A 280 -19.51 17.09 13.80
CA SER A 280 -18.52 16.72 12.79
C SER A 280 -17.69 17.94 12.32
N PHE A 281 -18.31 19.13 12.31
CA PHE A 281 -17.62 20.38 12.00
C PHE A 281 -16.64 20.80 13.09
N ASN A 282 -17.05 20.79 14.35
CA ASN A 282 -16.20 21.13 15.50
C ASN A 282 -15.00 20.18 15.62
N GLU A 283 -15.21 18.89 15.39
CA GLU A 283 -14.16 17.86 15.41
C GLU A 283 -13.14 18.07 14.28
N GLY A 284 -13.61 18.42 13.08
CA GLY A 284 -12.72 18.83 12.00
C GLY A 284 -11.94 20.09 12.33
N GLY A 285 -12.58 21.11 12.89
CA GLY A 285 -11.91 22.32 13.34
C GLY A 285 -10.85 22.08 14.42
N ALA A 286 -11.07 21.09 15.31
CA ALA A 286 -10.08 20.66 16.30
C ALA A 286 -8.90 19.90 15.66
N PHE A 287 -9.19 18.97 14.75
CA PHE A 287 -8.17 18.30 13.92
C PHE A 287 -7.27 19.32 13.22
N TRP A 288 -7.88 20.33 12.61
CA TRP A 288 -7.18 21.38 11.89
C TRP A 288 -6.26 22.23 12.75
N ARG A 289 -6.74 22.64 13.93
CA ARG A 289 -5.93 23.41 14.88
C ARG A 289 -4.71 22.62 15.30
N TYR A 290 -4.88 21.33 15.63
CA TYR A 290 -3.76 20.46 15.97
C TYR A 290 -2.79 20.27 14.80
N ALA A 291 -3.31 19.99 13.59
CA ALA A 291 -2.48 19.79 12.41
C ALA A 291 -1.64 21.05 12.12
N ILE A 292 -2.22 22.25 12.25
CA ILE A 292 -1.52 23.53 12.10
C ILE A 292 -0.46 23.70 13.20
N GLU A 293 -0.80 23.39 14.46
CA GLU A 293 0.13 23.51 15.60
C GLU A 293 1.34 22.58 15.47
N LYS A 294 1.13 21.36 14.98
CA LYS A 294 2.17 20.33 14.88
C LYS A 294 2.90 20.30 13.54
N TRP A 295 2.49 21.08 12.53
CA TRP A 295 3.20 21.17 11.24
C TRP A 295 4.52 21.93 11.43
N PRO A 296 5.70 21.28 11.45
CA PRO A 296 6.89 21.90 12.03
C PRO A 296 7.57 22.93 11.13
N THR A 297 7.10 23.15 9.90
CA THR A 297 7.80 24.01 8.95
C THR A 297 6.87 24.88 8.11
N ARG A 298 7.19 26.19 8.15
CA ARG A 298 6.64 27.35 7.43
C ARG A 298 5.48 28.05 8.12
N LYS A 299 5.59 29.39 8.09
CA LYS A 299 4.49 30.36 8.12
C LYS A 299 3.52 30.06 6.96
N VAL A 300 2.85 28.92 6.96
CA VAL A 300 1.73 28.72 6.05
C VAL A 300 0.59 29.50 6.67
N SER A 301 0.40 30.73 6.21
CA SER A 301 -0.81 31.50 6.52
C SER A 301 -1.98 30.85 5.78
N PHE A 302 -2.41 29.69 6.25
CA PHE A 302 -3.66 29.09 5.83
C PHE A 302 -4.78 29.90 6.46
N SER A 303 -5.16 30.96 5.77
CA SER A 303 -6.15 31.91 6.29
C SER A 303 -7.54 31.28 6.26
N LEU A 304 -8.42 31.77 7.14
CA LEU A 304 -9.85 31.48 7.07
C LEU A 304 -10.43 31.76 5.66
N ALA A 305 -9.89 32.76 4.95
CA ALA A 305 -10.30 33.07 3.59
C ALA A 305 -9.90 31.95 2.61
N THR A 306 -8.70 31.39 2.75
CA THR A 306 -8.24 30.22 1.98
C THR A 306 -9.15 29.03 2.22
N PHE A 307 -9.47 28.71 3.49
CA PHE A 307 -10.39 27.63 3.82
C PHE A 307 -11.79 27.84 3.20
N LYS A 308 -12.37 29.04 3.33
CA LYS A 308 -13.68 29.36 2.75
C LYS A 308 -13.70 29.24 1.22
N LYS A 309 -12.59 29.63 0.57
CA LYS A 309 -12.42 29.47 -0.87
C LYS A 309 -12.45 27.99 -1.25
N LEU A 310 -11.65 27.16 -0.60
CA LEU A 310 -11.63 25.70 -0.81
C LEU A 310 -13.00 25.07 -0.57
N LEU A 311 -13.70 25.49 0.50
CA LEU A 311 -15.03 25.00 0.83
C LEU A 311 -16.02 25.24 -0.31
N LYS A 312 -16.03 26.46 -0.86
CA LYS A 312 -16.87 26.81 -2.01
C LYS A 312 -16.51 26.01 -3.26
N GLU A 313 -15.22 25.88 -3.56
CA GLU A 313 -14.73 25.14 -4.74
C GLU A 313 -15.15 23.66 -4.68
N GLU A 314 -14.94 23.00 -3.55
CA GLU A 314 -15.19 21.56 -3.42
C GLU A 314 -16.68 21.21 -3.32
N VAL A 315 -17.47 22.06 -2.67
CA VAL A 315 -18.93 21.92 -2.65
C VAL A 315 -19.49 22.06 -4.07
N ALA A 316 -18.98 23.03 -4.85
CA ALA A 316 -19.38 23.20 -6.24
C ALA A 316 -18.93 22.03 -7.13
N GLN A 317 -17.75 21.46 -6.89
CA GLN A 317 -17.25 20.30 -7.62
C GLN A 317 -18.03 19.02 -7.29
N THR A 318 -18.36 18.78 -6.02
CA THR A 318 -19.16 17.62 -5.60
C THR A 318 -20.56 17.65 -6.22
N ALA A 319 -21.19 18.83 -6.28
CA ALA A 319 -22.48 19.01 -6.95
C ALA A 319 -22.43 18.72 -8.47
N LYS A 320 -21.29 18.98 -9.12
CA LYS A 320 -21.07 18.63 -10.54
C LYS A 320 -20.90 17.12 -10.73
N GLU A 321 -20.19 16.44 -9.83
CA GLU A 321 -20.02 14.97 -9.86
C GLU A 321 -21.38 14.25 -9.67
N GLU A 322 -22.20 14.69 -8.72
CA GLU A 322 -23.52 14.10 -8.46
C GLU A 322 -24.52 14.29 -9.62
N THR A 323 -24.44 15.43 -10.32
CA THR A 323 -25.29 15.68 -11.50
C THR A 323 -24.84 14.90 -12.74
N SER A 324 -23.54 14.54 -12.85
CA SER A 324 -23.05 13.69 -13.94
C SER A 324 -23.41 12.21 -13.78
N ASP A 325 -23.61 11.74 -12.55
CA ASP A 325 -23.95 10.33 -12.26
C ASP A 325 -25.46 10.02 -12.36
N GLY A 326 -26.28 10.95 -12.86
CA GLY A 326 -27.72 10.75 -13.05
C GLY A 326 -28.52 10.73 -11.74
N PHE A 327 -27.94 11.20 -10.63
CA PHE A 327 -28.64 11.30 -9.36
C PHE A 327 -29.65 12.45 -9.39
N ILE A 328 -30.94 12.14 -9.23
CA ILE A 328 -32.01 13.13 -9.06
C ILE A 328 -32.21 13.35 -7.55
N PRO A 329 -31.76 14.48 -6.98
CA PRO A 329 -31.90 14.70 -5.55
C PRO A 329 -33.37 14.89 -5.17
N ASP A 330 -33.77 14.25 -4.06
CA ASP A 330 -35.10 14.38 -3.48
C ASP A 330 -35.30 15.82 -2.95
N LYS A 331 -36.21 16.58 -3.57
CA LYS A 331 -36.34 18.04 -3.40
C LYS A 331 -36.78 18.48 -1.99
N LYS A 332 -37.13 17.56 -1.08
CA LYS A 332 -37.83 17.90 0.17
C LYS A 332 -36.98 17.97 1.45
N ALA A 333 -35.67 17.67 1.45
CA ALA A 333 -34.91 17.69 2.72
C ALA A 333 -33.45 18.15 2.67
N THR A 334 -32.89 18.51 1.51
CA THR A 334 -31.47 18.88 1.42
C THR A 334 -31.27 20.40 1.51
N ALA A 335 -30.56 20.85 2.54
CA ALA A 335 -30.06 22.23 2.60
C ALA A 335 -29.22 22.52 1.35
N SER A 336 -29.52 23.62 0.65
CA SER A 336 -28.76 24.00 -0.55
C SER A 336 -27.27 24.16 -0.22
N PRO A 337 -26.35 23.83 -1.15
CA PRO A 337 -24.92 24.09 -1.01
C PRO A 337 -24.59 25.51 -0.50
N THR A 338 -25.37 26.49 -0.96
CA THR A 338 -25.27 27.91 -0.58
C THR A 338 -25.70 28.17 0.87
N SER A 339 -26.79 27.54 1.35
CA SER A 339 -27.21 27.70 2.74
C SER A 339 -26.27 26.98 3.71
N LEU A 340 -25.67 25.87 3.28
CA LEU A 340 -24.63 25.16 4.01
C LEU A 340 -23.39 26.04 4.21
N ALA A 341 -22.90 26.65 3.12
CA ALA A 341 -21.77 27.58 3.16
C ALA A 341 -22.05 28.80 4.05
N ALA A 342 -23.30 29.30 4.05
CA ALA A 342 -23.72 30.43 4.89
C ALA A 342 -23.87 30.06 6.39
N SER A 343 -24.26 28.84 6.72
CA SER A 343 -24.24 28.34 8.12
C SER A 343 -22.82 28.14 8.62
N LEU A 344 -21.94 27.60 7.77
CA LEU A 344 -20.52 27.38 8.08
C LEU A 344 -19.78 28.71 8.32
N ASP A 345 -20.06 29.74 7.51
CA ASP A 345 -19.50 31.08 7.70
C ASP A 345 -19.91 31.73 9.03
N ARG A 346 -21.17 31.51 9.46
CA ARG A 346 -21.69 32.02 10.73
C ARG A 346 -21.04 31.35 11.95
N GLU A 347 -20.91 30.02 11.93
CA GLU A 347 -20.29 29.29 13.04
C GLU A 347 -18.80 29.59 13.18
N MET A 348 -18.07 29.66 12.07
CA MET A 348 -16.64 29.98 12.11
C MET A 348 -16.38 31.38 12.68
N LYS A 349 -17.24 32.36 12.41
CA LYS A 349 -17.14 33.71 13.01
C LYS A 349 -17.39 33.72 14.51
N ALA A 350 -18.20 32.80 15.03
CA ALA A 350 -18.57 32.75 16.45
C ALA A 350 -17.46 32.13 17.34
N ASN A 351 -16.59 31.29 16.78
CA ASN A 351 -15.64 30.46 17.54
C ASN A 351 -14.16 30.88 17.40
N ILE A 352 -13.86 32.07 16.88
CA ILE A 352 -12.48 32.60 16.81
C ILE A 352 -12.20 33.44 18.05
N PRO A 353 -11.32 33.02 18.97
CA PRO A 353 -10.90 33.85 20.10
C PRO A 353 -9.93 34.92 19.57
N GLY A 354 -10.25 36.20 19.79
CA GLY A 354 -9.29 37.30 19.53
C GLY A 354 -9.81 38.53 18.79
N GLN A 355 -11.09 38.60 18.40
CA GLN A 355 -11.70 39.86 17.95
C GLN A 355 -12.75 40.35 18.95
N ALA A 356 -12.33 40.59 20.19
CA ALA A 356 -13.10 41.45 21.07
C ALA A 356 -12.93 42.90 20.56
N LYS A 357 -14.05 43.52 20.18
CA LYS A 357 -14.13 44.95 19.87
C LYS A 357 -13.57 45.73 21.06
N THR A 358 -12.51 46.49 20.85
CA THR A 358 -12.07 47.53 21.79
C THR A 358 -13.07 48.68 21.74
N THR A 359 -14.16 48.55 22.50
CA THR A 359 -14.93 49.72 22.95
C THR A 359 -14.16 50.35 24.10
N GLY A 360 -13.62 51.54 23.86
CA GLY A 360 -12.87 52.31 24.83
C GLY A 360 -13.75 52.80 25.98
N THR A 361 -13.17 52.77 27.17
CA THR A 361 -13.54 53.65 28.26
C THR A 361 -12.23 54.09 28.92
N GLU A 362 -11.86 55.34 28.69
CA GLU A 362 -10.87 56.04 29.51
C GLU A 362 -11.42 56.21 30.92
N GLN A 363 -10.62 55.90 31.96
CA GLN A 363 -10.52 56.76 33.14
C GLN A 363 -9.27 56.43 34.00
N HIS A 364 -8.41 57.42 34.06
CA HIS A 364 -7.56 57.93 35.16
C HIS A 364 -6.86 57.03 36.20
N SER A 365 -5.53 57.26 36.24
CA SER A 365 -4.73 57.72 37.39
C SER A 365 -4.31 56.71 38.47
N GLY A 366 -3.00 56.52 38.59
CA GLY A 366 -2.37 55.92 39.77
C GLY A 366 -0.85 55.77 39.65
N LYS A 367 -0.11 56.85 39.97
CA LYS A 367 1.35 56.83 40.23
C LYS A 367 1.68 55.81 41.31
N THR A 368 2.74 54.98 41.17
CA THR A 368 3.83 54.89 42.18
C THR A 368 5.10 54.12 41.73
N LYS A 369 6.24 54.76 41.98
CA LYS A 369 7.56 54.29 42.47
C LYS A 369 8.29 53.10 41.81
N ARG A 370 9.25 53.52 40.98
CA ARG A 370 10.67 53.14 40.93
C ARG A 370 11.20 52.44 42.21
N ARG A 371 11.75 51.23 42.06
CA ARG A 371 12.78 50.70 42.96
C ARG A 371 13.80 49.92 42.14
N GLU A 372 15.01 50.44 42.12
CA GLU A 372 16.22 49.81 41.59
C GLU A 372 16.57 48.57 42.41
N LEU A 373 16.98 47.49 41.74
CA LEU A 373 17.69 46.39 42.38
C LEU A 373 18.90 46.02 41.51
N ARG A 374 20.05 46.11 42.17
CA ARG A 374 21.41 45.93 41.66
C ARG A 374 21.72 44.45 41.38
N HIS A 375 22.53 44.21 40.36
CA HIS A 375 23.32 42.99 40.19
C HIS A 375 24.48 42.94 41.20
N PRO A 376 24.85 41.74 41.65
CA PRO A 376 26.17 41.18 41.34
C PRO A 376 26.04 39.67 40.98
N GLY A 377 26.99 38.96 40.40
CA GLY A 377 28.37 39.22 39.99
C GLY A 377 28.85 37.94 39.27
N ARG A 378 29.78 38.12 38.34
CA ARG A 378 30.56 37.04 37.69
C ARG A 378 31.57 36.49 38.69
N GLU A 379 31.73 35.17 38.73
CA GLU A 379 33.01 34.53 39.00
C GLU A 379 33.24 33.39 38.00
N THR A 380 34.46 33.34 37.49
CA THR A 380 35.03 32.32 36.61
C THR A 380 36.36 31.89 37.21
N GLN A 381 36.71 30.62 36.97
CA GLN A 381 38.03 29.95 37.10
C GLN A 381 38.40 29.38 38.48
N THR A 382 38.46 28.05 38.54
CA THR A 382 39.70 27.27 38.30
C THR A 382 39.37 25.95 37.63
#